data_AF-A0A924BCG3-F1
#
_entry.id   AF-A0A924BCG3-F1
#
_cell.length_a   1.000
_cell.length_b   1.000
_cell.length_c   1.000
_cell.angle_alpha   90.00
_cell.angle_beta   90.00
_cell.angle_gamma   90.00
#
_symmetry.space_group_name_H-M   'P 1'
#
loop_
_entity.id
_entity.type
_entity.pdbx_description
1 polymer ?
#
loop_
_entity_poly.entity_id
_entity_poly.type
_entity_poly.pdbx_seq_one_letter_code
_entity_poly.pdbx_strand_id
1 'polypeptide(L)'
;MIAPLLLLIASLSGIALAFAPGWSDLMLIALPCAIASLFLLWRARPQKQRNWVIVDGSNVMNWNGGVPKIETARAVLSHLIEKGFTPAIVFDANVGYKIGDSYKHDHALGRMLGLPQDRVMVVNKGTPADPTILAAARDLNARIVSNDRFRDWADQHPEVNEPGRVIRGGIVGGAMWMDLS
;
A
#
# COMPACT_ATOMS: atom_id res chain seq x y z
N MET A 1 -5.10 -3.67 24.14
CA MET A 1 -5.84 -2.39 24.19
C MET A 1 -6.76 -2.24 25.41
N ILE A 2 -7.04 -3.31 26.17
CA ILE A 2 -7.95 -3.26 27.33
C ILE A 2 -7.36 -2.45 28.49
N ALA A 3 -6.06 -2.60 28.79
CA ALA A 3 -5.41 -1.91 29.92
C ALA A 3 -5.51 -0.36 29.89
N PRO A 4 -5.14 0.36 28.80
CA PRO A 4 -5.28 1.82 28.77
C PRO A 4 -6.76 2.28 28.75
N LEU A 5 -7.69 1.45 28.28
CA LEU A 5 -9.13 1.73 28.37
C LEU A 5 -9.63 1.63 29.82
N LEU A 6 -9.23 0.58 30.54
CA LEU A 6 -9.57 0.40 31.96
C LEU A 6 -8.97 1.52 32.81
N LEU A 7 -7.72 1.93 32.54
CA LEU A 7 -7.07 3.06 33.20
C LEU A 7 -7.80 4.37 32.92
N LEU A 8 -8.27 4.60 31.69
CA LEU A 8 -9.06 5.78 31.36
C LEU A 8 -10.38 5.80 32.14
N ILE A 9 -11.10 4.67 32.19
CA ILE A 9 -12.35 4.56 32.94
C ILE A 9 -12.12 4.82 34.43
N ALA A 10 -11.11 4.19 35.03
CA ALA A 10 -10.75 4.38 36.43
C ALA A 10 -10.34 5.84 36.72
N SER A 11 -9.61 6.48 35.81
CA SER A 11 -9.20 7.88 35.93
C SER A 11 -10.38 8.84 35.83
N LEU A 12 -11.33 8.58 34.93
CA LEU A 12 -12.57 9.37 34.82
C LEU A 12 -13.45 9.22 36.06
N SER A 13 -13.55 8.01 36.63
CA SER A 13 -14.21 7.79 37.92
C SER A 13 -13.51 8.53 39.06
N GLY A 14 -12.19 8.54 39.09
CA GLY A 14 -11.40 9.30 40.06
C GLY A 14 -11.60 10.82 39.95
N ILE A 15 -11.71 11.36 38.73
CA ILE A 15 -12.04 12.77 38.47
C ILE A 15 -13.45 13.08 38.98
N ALA A 16 -14.43 12.21 38.72
CA ALA A 16 -15.81 12.40 39.20
C ALA A 16 -15.89 12.40 40.73
N LEU A 17 -15.15 11.50 41.40
CA LEU A 17 -15.06 11.44 42.86
C LEU A 17 -14.34 12.65 43.47
N ALA A 18 -13.42 13.28 42.74
CA ALA A 18 -12.69 14.45 43.22
C ALA A 18 -13.57 15.70 43.45
N PHE A 19 -14.80 15.72 42.92
CA PHE A 19 -15.80 16.76 43.21
C PHE A 19 -16.50 16.56 44.56
N ALA A 20 -16.33 15.41 45.22
CA ALA A 20 -16.86 15.18 46.55
C ALA A 20 -16.01 15.90 47.63
N PRO A 21 -16.62 16.43 48.71
CA PRO A 21 -15.88 17.09 49.78
C PRO A 21 -14.81 16.19 50.39
N GLY A 22 -13.57 16.67 50.45
CA GLY A 22 -12.42 15.95 51.03
C GLY A 22 -11.66 15.01 50.08
N TRP A 23 -12.05 14.93 48.80
CA TRP A 23 -11.42 14.04 47.81
C TRP A 23 -10.72 14.78 46.66
N SER A 24 -10.54 16.09 46.76
CA SER A 24 -9.95 16.93 45.70
C SER A 24 -8.56 16.48 45.26
N ASP A 25 -7.78 15.89 46.16
CA ASP A 25 -6.42 15.44 45.90
C ASP A 25 -6.36 14.31 44.86
N LEU A 26 -7.47 13.59 44.65
CA LEU A 26 -7.59 12.62 43.57
C LEU A 26 -7.35 13.24 42.19
N MET A 27 -7.64 14.54 42.00
CA MET A 27 -7.38 15.22 40.72
C MET A 27 -5.90 15.18 40.33
N LEU A 28 -4.97 15.23 41.29
CA LEU A 28 -3.53 15.26 41.03
C LEU A 28 -3.04 13.98 40.35
N ILE A 29 -3.72 12.86 40.58
CA ILE A 29 -3.37 11.56 40.00
C ILE A 29 -4.31 11.24 38.82
N ALA A 30 -5.61 11.46 39.01
CA ALA A 30 -6.62 11.05 38.04
C ALA A 30 -6.52 11.85 36.72
N LEU A 31 -6.14 13.13 36.76
CA LEU A 31 -6.02 13.95 35.55
C LEU A 31 -4.80 13.55 34.69
N PRO A 32 -3.56 13.43 35.21
CA PRO A 32 -2.43 12.91 34.42
C PRO A 32 -2.67 11.49 33.89
N CYS A 33 -3.28 10.61 34.68
CA CYS A 33 -3.59 9.24 34.25
C CYS A 33 -4.63 9.21 33.11
N ALA A 34 -5.65 10.08 33.14
CA ALA A 34 -6.60 10.22 32.05
C ALA A 34 -5.92 10.70 30.75
N ILE A 35 -5.05 11.71 30.83
CA ILE A 35 -4.29 12.24 29.69
C ILE A 35 -3.35 11.17 29.11
N ALA A 36 -2.58 10.49 29.96
CA ALA A 36 -1.68 9.42 29.55
C ALA A 36 -2.44 8.26 28.88
N SER A 37 -3.59 7.88 29.43
CA SER A 37 -4.44 6.83 28.86
C SER A 37 -5.00 7.23 27.50
N LEU A 38 -5.46 8.47 27.33
CA LEU A 38 -5.89 9.01 26.04
C LEU A 38 -4.76 9.02 25.01
N PHE A 39 -3.55 9.43 25.42
CA PHE A 39 -2.37 9.41 24.56
C PHE A 39 -2.01 7.99 24.11
N LEU A 40 -2.02 7.03 25.04
CA LEU A 40 -1.77 5.62 24.73
C LEU A 40 -2.84 5.04 23.79
N LEU A 41 -4.11 5.36 24.00
CA LEU A 41 -5.20 4.93 23.10
C LEU A 41 -5.08 5.56 21.72
N TRP A 42 -4.66 6.82 21.62
CA TRP A 42 -4.40 7.49 20.34
C TRP A 42 -3.22 6.86 19.60
N ARG A 43 -2.12 6.57 20.29
CA ARG A 43 -0.95 5.90 19.70
C ARG A 43 -1.25 4.45 19.32
N ALA A 44 -2.09 3.77 20.10
CA ALA A 44 -2.51 2.40 19.85
C ALA A 44 -3.65 2.30 18.81
N ARG A 45 -4.07 3.42 18.19
CA ARG A 45 -5.00 3.36 17.06
C ARG A 45 -4.42 2.42 16.00
N PRO A 46 -5.13 1.36 15.62
CA PRO A 46 -4.64 0.47 14.59
C PRO A 46 -4.40 1.30 13.33
N GLN A 47 -3.17 1.26 12.83
CA GLN A 47 -2.89 1.78 11.49
C GLN A 47 -3.84 1.04 10.56
N LYS A 48 -4.62 1.78 9.77
CA LYS A 48 -5.50 1.19 8.75
C LYS A 48 -4.60 0.29 7.89
N GLN A 49 -4.82 -1.02 7.97
CA GLN A 49 -4.04 -1.98 7.19
C GLN A 49 -4.14 -1.55 5.74
N ARG A 50 -3.02 -1.15 5.16
CA ARG A 50 -2.96 -0.75 3.76
C ARG A 50 -3.11 -2.03 2.95
N ASN A 51 -4.15 -2.07 2.13
CA ASN A 51 -4.37 -3.16 1.19
C ASN A 51 -3.41 -2.98 0.01
N TRP A 52 -2.15 -3.32 0.23
CA TRP A 52 -1.07 -3.09 -0.73
C TRP A 52 -1.26 -3.95 -1.98
N VAL A 53 -0.93 -3.36 -3.12
CA VAL A 53 -0.87 -4.06 -4.40
C VAL A 53 0.35 -3.58 -5.17
N ILE A 54 1.16 -4.51 -5.67
CA ILE A 54 2.34 -4.21 -6.49
C ILE A 54 1.97 -4.38 -7.95
N VAL A 55 2.08 -3.31 -8.72
CA VAL A 55 1.77 -3.27 -10.14
C VAL A 55 3.06 -3.47 -10.92
N ASP A 56 3.08 -4.46 -11.80
CA ASP A 56 4.11 -4.61 -12.82
C ASP A 56 3.84 -3.60 -13.93
N GLY A 57 4.50 -2.44 -13.84
CA GLY A 57 4.26 -1.33 -14.75
C GLY A 57 4.67 -1.66 -16.18
N SER A 58 5.75 -2.44 -16.37
CA SER A 58 6.20 -2.85 -17.69
C SER A 58 5.20 -3.76 -18.40
N ASN A 59 4.56 -4.67 -17.67
CA ASN A 59 3.50 -5.52 -18.20
C ASN A 59 2.21 -4.70 -18.44
N VAL A 60 1.77 -3.94 -17.45
CA VAL A 60 0.49 -3.20 -17.47
C VAL A 60 0.43 -2.14 -18.56
N MET A 61 1.53 -1.45 -18.85
CA MET A 61 1.56 -0.46 -19.95
C MET A 61 1.14 -1.04 -21.30
N ASN A 62 1.29 -2.35 -21.52
CA ASN A 62 0.96 -3.02 -22.78
C ASN A 62 -0.49 -3.53 -22.85
N TRP A 63 -1.30 -3.34 -21.80
CA TRP A 63 -2.65 -3.89 -21.72
C TRP A 63 -3.65 -3.28 -22.71
N ASN A 64 -3.33 -2.12 -23.29
CA ASN A 64 -4.18 -1.43 -24.26
C ASN A 64 -3.63 -1.56 -25.68
N GLY A 65 -3.93 -2.69 -26.33
CA GLY A 65 -3.55 -2.94 -27.72
C GLY A 65 -2.07 -3.25 -27.93
N GLY A 66 -1.35 -3.70 -26.89
CA GLY A 66 0.03 -4.19 -27.00
C GLY A 66 1.09 -3.10 -27.20
N VAL A 67 0.70 -1.83 -27.21
CA VAL A 67 1.62 -0.69 -27.30
C VAL A 67 1.83 -0.13 -25.89
N PRO A 68 3.09 0.01 -25.43
CA PRO A 68 3.37 0.51 -24.09
C PRO A 68 2.91 1.96 -23.95
N LYS A 69 1.94 2.20 -23.06
CA LYS A 69 1.38 3.53 -22.78
C LYS A 69 1.36 3.79 -21.29
N ILE A 70 1.94 4.90 -20.86
CA ILE A 70 1.95 5.30 -19.45
C ILE A 70 0.53 5.64 -18.96
N GLU A 71 -0.33 6.10 -19.86
CA GLU A 71 -1.74 6.38 -19.60
C GLU A 71 -2.50 5.13 -19.17
N THR A 72 -2.14 3.96 -19.73
CA THR A 72 -2.72 2.68 -19.35
C THR A 72 -2.34 2.30 -17.92
N ALA A 73 -1.07 2.46 -17.54
CA ALA A 73 -0.64 2.25 -16.15
C ALA A 73 -1.34 3.23 -15.20
N ARG A 74 -1.45 4.51 -15.56
CA ARG A 74 -2.17 5.51 -14.77
C ARG A 74 -3.64 5.13 -14.57
N ALA A 75 -4.34 4.68 -15.62
CA ALA A 75 -5.73 4.25 -15.50
C ALA A 75 -5.89 3.07 -14.54
N VAL A 76 -4.98 2.09 -14.59
CA VAL A 76 -5.00 0.92 -13.69
C VAL A 76 -4.78 1.36 -12.24
N LEU A 77 -3.82 2.26 -12.01
CA LEU A 77 -3.56 2.81 -10.67
C LEU A 77 -4.77 3.56 -10.10
N SER A 78 -5.41 4.42 -10.89
CA SER A 78 -6.63 5.11 -10.48
C SER A 78 -7.74 4.12 -10.12
N HIS A 79 -7.96 3.10 -10.95
CA HIS A 79 -8.97 2.08 -10.71
C HIS A 79 -8.70 1.29 -9.41
N LEU A 80 -7.44 0.93 -9.13
CA LEU A 80 -7.06 0.27 -7.88
C LEU A 80 -7.30 1.16 -6.66
N ILE A 81 -6.95 2.45 -6.74
CA ILE A 81 -7.18 3.42 -5.66
C ILE A 81 -8.68 3.57 -5.37
N GLU A 82 -9.51 3.68 -6.42
CA GLU A 82 -10.97 3.74 -6.30
C GLU A 82 -11.57 2.50 -5.61
N LYS A 83 -10.96 1.33 -5.82
CA LYS A 83 -11.33 0.07 -5.16
C LYS A 83 -10.76 -0.08 -3.75
N GLY A 84 -10.07 0.94 -3.23
CA GLY A 84 -9.54 0.98 -1.86
C GLY A 84 -8.17 0.32 -1.68
N PHE A 85 -7.47 0.00 -2.76
CA PHE A 85 -6.10 -0.50 -2.71
C PHE A 85 -5.09 0.64 -2.49
N THR A 86 -3.91 0.25 -2.02
CA THR A 86 -2.73 1.12 -1.98
C THR A 86 -1.72 0.61 -3.00
N PRO A 87 -1.73 1.11 -4.25
CA PRO A 87 -0.81 0.61 -5.26
C PRO A 87 0.60 1.20 -5.09
N ALA A 88 1.58 0.35 -5.31
CA ALA A 88 2.94 0.72 -5.69
C ALA A 88 3.26 0.08 -7.03
N ILE A 89 4.09 0.70 -7.85
CA ILE A 89 4.38 0.26 -9.22
C ILE A 89 5.88 0.11 -9.42
N VAL A 90 6.26 -1.01 -10.04
CA VAL A 90 7.64 -1.35 -10.36
C VAL A 90 7.79 -1.44 -11.87
N PHE A 91 8.85 -0.85 -12.39
CA PHE A 91 9.17 -0.87 -13.81
C PHE A 91 10.51 -1.54 -14.08
N ASP A 92 10.63 -2.16 -15.25
CA ASP A 92 11.94 -2.53 -15.79
C ASP A 92 12.79 -1.28 -16.09
N ALA A 93 14.11 -1.47 -16.21
CA ALA A 93 15.05 -0.40 -16.52
C ALA A 93 14.83 0.28 -17.89
N ASN A 94 14.08 -0.34 -18.79
CA ASN A 94 13.82 0.12 -20.15
C ASN A 94 12.54 0.95 -20.26
N VAL A 95 11.75 1.12 -19.18
CA VAL A 95 10.49 1.88 -19.18
C VAL A 95 10.64 3.26 -19.81
N GLY A 96 11.73 3.97 -19.52
CA GLY A 96 11.98 5.32 -20.04
C GLY A 96 11.97 5.37 -21.57
N TYR A 97 12.64 4.40 -22.21
CA TYR A 97 12.71 4.26 -23.67
C TYR A 97 11.38 3.80 -24.29
N LYS A 98 10.53 3.09 -23.53
CA LYS A 98 9.22 2.62 -24.02
C LYS A 98 8.17 3.74 -24.08
N ILE A 99 8.35 4.83 -23.33
CA ILE A 99 7.38 5.93 -23.20
C ILE A 99 7.94 7.29 -23.65
N GLY A 100 9.11 7.31 -24.28
CA GLY A 100 9.78 8.49 -24.82
C GLY A 100 11.22 8.20 -25.25
N ASP A 101 11.87 9.17 -25.89
CA ASP A 101 13.24 9.02 -26.45
C ASP A 101 14.38 9.11 -25.42
N SER A 102 14.09 9.12 -24.10
CA SER A 102 15.12 9.26 -23.08
C SER A 102 14.83 8.50 -21.78
N TYR A 103 15.91 8.19 -21.06
CA TYR A 103 15.85 7.59 -19.72
C TYR A 103 15.10 8.53 -18.76
N LYS A 104 14.04 8.04 -18.13
CA LYS A 104 13.24 8.81 -17.16
C LYS A 104 13.42 8.21 -15.76
N HIS A 105 13.90 9.03 -14.83
CA HIS A 105 14.03 8.67 -13.42
C HIS A 105 12.66 8.58 -12.71
N ASP A 106 12.61 7.86 -11.59
CA ASP A 106 11.42 7.53 -10.77
C ASP A 106 10.57 8.76 -10.42
N HIS A 107 11.19 9.91 -10.17
CA HIS A 107 10.50 11.17 -9.87
C HIS A 107 9.72 11.76 -11.07
N ALA A 108 10.19 11.55 -12.30
CA ALA A 108 9.46 11.96 -13.51
C ALA A 108 8.26 11.04 -13.75
N LEU A 109 8.44 9.73 -13.56
CA LEU A 109 7.38 8.73 -13.67
C LEU A 109 6.29 8.92 -12.61
N GLY A 110 6.67 9.19 -11.36
CA GLY A 110 5.71 9.45 -10.27
C GLY A 110 4.76 10.60 -10.59
N ARG A 111 5.28 11.71 -11.12
CA ARG A 111 4.45 12.84 -11.57
C ARG A 111 3.50 12.47 -12.70
N MET A 112 3.96 11.68 -13.69
CA MET A 112 3.12 11.22 -14.80
C MET A 112 2.02 10.27 -14.33
N LEU A 113 2.31 9.43 -13.34
CA LEU A 113 1.40 8.41 -12.79
C LEU A 113 0.48 8.93 -11.69
N GLY A 114 0.72 10.13 -11.17
CA GLY A 114 -0.03 10.69 -10.05
C GLY A 114 0.22 9.96 -8.73
N LEU A 115 1.38 9.30 -8.59
CA LEU A 115 1.76 8.58 -7.38
C LEU A 115 2.87 9.33 -6.61
N PRO A 116 2.87 9.24 -5.27
CA PRO A 116 4.03 9.57 -4.46
C PRO A 116 5.28 8.82 -4.93
N GLN A 117 6.45 9.47 -4.86
CA GLN A 117 7.71 8.90 -5.33
C GLN A 117 8.08 7.61 -4.60
N ASP A 118 7.74 7.47 -3.31
CA ASP A 118 7.97 6.27 -2.51
C ASP A 118 7.12 5.05 -2.94
N ARG A 119 6.22 5.22 -3.92
CA ARG A 119 5.41 4.15 -4.50
C ARG A 119 5.74 3.84 -5.96
N VAL A 120 6.81 4.44 -6.49
CA VAL A 120 7.29 4.21 -7.85
C VAL A 120 8.74 3.78 -7.79
N MET A 121 9.05 2.65 -8.40
CA MET A 121 10.42 2.14 -8.46
C MET A 121 10.76 1.72 -9.88
N VAL A 122 11.94 2.12 -10.36
CA VAL A 122 12.54 1.58 -11.58
C VAL A 122 13.74 0.72 -11.20
N VAL A 123 13.77 -0.53 -11.64
CA VAL A 123 14.91 -1.41 -11.35
C VAL A 123 16.16 -1.00 -12.13
N ASN A 124 17.33 -1.40 -11.62
CA ASN A 124 18.59 -1.09 -12.26
C ASN A 124 18.73 -1.76 -13.64
N LYS A 125 19.51 -1.14 -14.53
CA LYS A 125 19.81 -1.73 -15.83
C LYS A 125 20.58 -3.05 -15.66
N GLY A 126 20.17 -4.08 -16.39
CA GLY A 126 20.78 -5.41 -16.32
C GLY A 126 20.23 -6.30 -15.21
N THR A 127 19.30 -5.82 -14.38
CA THR A 127 18.57 -6.64 -13.40
C THR A 127 17.14 -6.89 -13.84
N PRO A 128 16.63 -8.13 -13.78
CA PRO A 128 15.21 -8.43 -14.02
C PRO A 128 14.30 -7.69 -13.02
N ALA A 129 13.12 -7.28 -13.45
CA ALA A 129 12.15 -6.61 -12.57
C ALA A 129 11.42 -7.60 -11.65
N ASP A 130 11.18 -8.83 -12.14
CA ASP A 130 10.39 -9.86 -11.47
C ASP A 130 10.84 -10.15 -10.02
N PRO A 131 12.13 -10.39 -9.71
CA PRO A 131 12.55 -10.64 -8.33
C PRO A 131 12.20 -9.48 -7.40
N THR A 132 12.34 -8.26 -7.91
CA THR A 132 12.04 -7.05 -7.16
C THR A 132 10.54 -6.88 -6.91
N ILE A 133 9.71 -7.19 -7.91
CA ILE A 133 8.23 -7.22 -7.78
C ILE A 133 7.82 -8.25 -6.73
N LEU A 134 8.36 -9.46 -6.82
CA LEU A 134 8.01 -10.57 -5.93
C LEU A 134 8.48 -10.35 -4.50
N ALA A 135 9.70 -9.85 -4.31
CA ALA A 135 10.23 -9.47 -3.01
C ALA A 135 9.38 -8.36 -2.37
N ALA A 136 9.09 -7.28 -3.11
CA ALA A 136 8.25 -6.20 -2.61
C ALA A 136 6.84 -6.68 -2.24
N ALA A 137 6.26 -7.58 -3.04
CA ALA A 137 4.95 -8.14 -2.76
C ALA A 137 4.96 -9.02 -1.50
N ARG A 138 6.02 -9.80 -1.28
CA ARG A 138 6.22 -10.59 -0.06
C ARG A 138 6.35 -9.68 1.17
N ASP A 139 7.26 -8.70 1.11
CA ASP A 139 7.58 -7.81 2.24
C ASP A 139 6.37 -6.97 2.68
N LEU A 140 5.53 -6.54 1.74
CA LEU A 140 4.33 -5.75 2.00
C LEU A 140 3.06 -6.60 2.19
N ASN A 141 3.17 -7.93 2.11
CA ASN A 141 2.06 -8.85 2.01
C ASN A 141 0.99 -8.40 0.99
N ALA A 142 1.46 -7.96 -0.19
CA ALA A 142 0.66 -7.36 -1.23
C ALA A 142 0.28 -8.37 -2.32
N ARG A 143 -0.85 -8.12 -2.99
CA ARG A 143 -1.17 -8.79 -4.27
C ARG A 143 -0.32 -8.19 -5.41
N ILE A 144 -0.16 -8.92 -6.50
CA ILE A 144 0.60 -8.50 -7.68
C ILE A 144 -0.37 -8.27 -8.85
N VAL A 145 -0.24 -7.18 -9.59
CA VAL A 145 -0.99 -6.93 -10.81
C VAL A 145 -0.04 -7.10 -11.99
N SER A 146 -0.20 -8.20 -12.73
CA SER A 146 0.56 -8.50 -13.94
C SER A 146 -0.15 -9.60 -14.73
N ASN A 147 0.10 -9.72 -16.03
CA ASN A 147 -0.27 -10.88 -16.84
C ASN A 147 0.85 -11.93 -16.97
N ASP A 148 2.02 -11.69 -16.36
CA ASP A 148 3.10 -12.67 -16.31
C ASP A 148 2.94 -13.76 -15.25
N ARG A 149 3.39 -14.97 -15.58
CA ARG A 149 3.25 -16.14 -14.71
C ARG A 149 4.42 -16.33 -13.74
N PHE A 150 5.48 -15.52 -13.84
CA PHE A 150 6.67 -15.59 -13.00
C PHE A 150 7.25 -17.02 -12.86
N ARG A 151 7.21 -17.82 -13.94
CA ARG A 151 7.52 -19.26 -13.90
C ARG A 151 8.93 -19.54 -13.37
N ASP A 152 9.89 -18.73 -13.77
CA ASP A 152 11.31 -18.87 -13.40
C ASP A 152 11.56 -18.56 -11.93
N TRP A 153 10.59 -17.94 -11.25
CA TRP A 153 10.70 -17.51 -9.85
C TRP A 153 9.73 -18.26 -8.92
N ALA A 154 8.86 -19.11 -9.46
CA ALA A 154 7.84 -19.82 -8.71
C ALA A 154 8.42 -20.73 -7.61
N ASP A 155 9.60 -21.31 -7.81
CA ASP A 155 10.27 -22.14 -6.80
C ASP A 155 10.72 -21.32 -5.58
N GLN A 156 11.17 -20.08 -5.80
CA GLN A 156 11.62 -19.17 -4.74
C GLN A 156 10.46 -18.37 -4.14
N HIS A 157 9.37 -18.22 -4.90
CA HIS A 157 8.17 -17.48 -4.56
C HIS A 157 6.92 -18.31 -4.82
N PRO A 158 6.69 -19.41 -4.07
CA PRO A 158 5.53 -20.28 -4.29
C PRO A 158 4.20 -19.55 -4.12
N GLU A 159 4.17 -18.44 -3.37
CA GLU A 159 2.99 -17.61 -3.15
C GLU A 159 2.37 -17.10 -4.46
N VAL A 160 3.13 -16.96 -5.55
CA VAL A 160 2.60 -16.48 -6.85
C VAL A 160 1.57 -17.43 -7.46
N ASN A 161 1.57 -18.69 -7.03
CA ASN A 161 0.62 -19.72 -7.47
C ASN A 161 -0.63 -19.76 -6.57
N GLU A 162 -0.67 -19.02 -5.47
CA GLU A 162 -1.85 -18.95 -4.62
C GLU A 162 -2.99 -18.21 -5.34
N PRO A 163 -4.23 -18.72 -5.29
CA PRO A 163 -5.39 -18.04 -5.84
C PRO A 163 -5.51 -16.62 -5.28
N GLY A 164 -5.74 -15.64 -6.15
CA GLY A 164 -5.89 -14.23 -5.78
C GLY A 164 -4.58 -13.50 -5.48
N ARG A 165 -3.41 -14.17 -5.45
CA ARG A 165 -2.11 -13.47 -5.26
C ARG A 165 -1.75 -12.62 -6.47
N VAL A 166 -1.99 -13.12 -7.67
CA VAL A 166 -1.74 -12.41 -8.93
C VAL A 166 -3.07 -12.02 -9.58
N ILE A 167 -3.36 -10.71 -9.56
CA ILE A 167 -4.49 -10.06 -10.22
C ILE A 167 -4.15 -9.93 -11.71
N ARG A 168 -4.94 -10.61 -12.54
CA ARG A 168 -4.89 -10.49 -14.00
C ARG A 168 -5.78 -9.35 -14.48
N GLY A 169 -5.54 -8.84 -15.67
CA GLY A 169 -6.40 -7.80 -16.23
C GLY A 169 -6.06 -7.42 -17.66
N GLY A 170 -6.79 -6.44 -18.18
CA GLY A 170 -6.58 -5.90 -19.51
C GLY A 170 -7.55 -4.80 -19.86
N ILE A 171 -7.35 -4.20 -21.05
CA ILE A 171 -8.28 -3.25 -21.63
C ILE A 171 -8.79 -3.82 -22.97
N VAL A 172 -10.09 -4.03 -23.08
CA VAL A 172 -10.76 -4.57 -24.27
C VAL A 172 -11.87 -3.62 -24.68
N GLY A 173 -11.84 -3.12 -25.92
CA GLY A 173 -12.84 -2.17 -26.42
C GLY A 173 -12.92 -0.86 -25.62
N GLY A 174 -11.82 -0.47 -24.95
CA GLY A 174 -11.78 0.70 -24.06
C GLY A 174 -12.26 0.45 -22.63
N ALA A 175 -12.84 -0.72 -22.35
CA ALA A 175 -13.24 -1.12 -21.01
C ALA A 175 -12.11 -1.87 -20.29
N MET A 176 -11.82 -1.48 -19.05
CA MET A 176 -10.86 -2.18 -18.18
C MET A 176 -11.56 -3.32 -17.46
N TRP A 177 -10.91 -4.48 -17.42
CA TRP A 177 -11.29 -5.60 -16.57
C TRP A 177 -10.10 -6.04 -15.74
N MET A 178 -10.36 -6.48 -14.52
CA MET A 178 -9.35 -7.05 -13.63
C MET A 178 -9.99 -8.15 -12.77
N ASP A 179 -9.24 -9.21 -12.53
CA ASP A 179 -9.63 -10.28 -11.63
C ASP A 179 -9.29 -9.92 -10.19
N LEU A 180 -10.19 -9.17 -9.54
CA LEU A 180 -10.06 -8.72 -8.16
C LEU A 180 -10.60 -9.72 -7.14
N SER A 181 -11.06 -10.88 -7.60
CA SER A 181 -11.70 -11.91 -6.78
C SER A 181 -10.77 -12.55 -5.74
#